data_AF-A0A7C3DUS4-F1
#
_entry.id   AF-A0A7C3DUS4-F1
#
_cell.length_a   1.000
_cell.length_b   1.000
_cell.length_c   1.000
_cell.angle_alpha   90.00
_cell.angle_beta   90.00
_cell.angle_gamma   90.00
#
_symmetry.space_group_name_H-M   'P 1'
#
loop_
_entity.id
_entity.type
_entity.pdbx_description
1 polymer ?
#
loop_
_entity_poly.entity_id
_entity_poly.type
_entity_poly.pdbx_seq_one_letter_code
_entity_poly.pdbx_strand_id
1 'polypeptide(L)'
;MRLQPYSLFAAMALVAALASTPAAVQAQPAGTAASAPAQAPLATQAPGEWIEYDDLTVTPVVDDVSRDLAAARSALANKDNARAAASLQAAARALQAHADRIVKLDRQLAAADLMDAKAAHAKIAAAVRRIDAAAAQVKAGKIATVAALDKAIGKAQRANLESRWLVADAATWYPVSGEPQRHFGAAIEAYAKKDYRAAAAEVRKAAAYVRLEAARATGDAKQDLDQAGAALNKVAAALDKGELKAKDELNKTFAATSHALALAHRARAARLWARKAYDEAGYELKAAAAALDSAGAWVGTESKAAAASAAAGARTVGDKLAGGGVWARDEVAQAFKSLGNGLNELGRAIGAKHKATPVDLHA
;
A
#
# COMPACT_ATOMS: atom_id res chain seq x y z
N MET A 1 54.15 -49.28 -13.02
CA MET A 1 55.20 -48.26 -13.27
C MET A 1 55.78 -48.54 -14.66
N ARG A 2 55.60 -47.61 -15.62
CA ARG A 2 55.99 -47.68 -17.06
C ARG A 2 55.56 -48.91 -17.88
N LEU A 3 54.84 -48.65 -18.98
CA LEU A 3 55.22 -49.01 -20.36
C LEU A 3 54.17 -48.48 -21.36
N GLN A 4 54.60 -47.67 -22.33
CA GLN A 4 53.98 -47.52 -23.66
C GLN A 4 54.81 -48.38 -24.63
N PRO A 5 54.26 -48.88 -25.77
CA PRO A 5 54.36 -48.12 -27.03
C PRO A 5 53.23 -48.30 -28.09
N TYR A 6 53.14 -47.30 -29.00
CA TYR A 6 52.82 -47.32 -30.45
C TYR A 6 52.06 -48.52 -31.09
N SER A 7 50.87 -48.36 -31.68
CA SER A 7 50.52 -47.78 -33.02
C SER A 7 50.55 -48.77 -34.20
N LEU A 8 49.44 -48.96 -34.94
CA LEU A 8 49.43 -49.48 -36.32
C LEU A 8 48.12 -49.17 -37.10
N PHE A 9 48.27 -48.52 -38.28
CA PHE A 9 47.43 -48.48 -39.51
C PHE A 9 45.89 -48.30 -39.42
N ALA A 10 45.23 -47.30 -40.03
CA ALA A 10 45.29 -46.72 -41.39
C ALA A 10 44.48 -47.48 -42.47
N ALA A 11 43.37 -46.87 -42.92
CA ALA A 11 42.70 -47.17 -44.18
C ALA A 11 42.12 -45.87 -44.78
N MET A 12 42.48 -45.58 -46.03
CA MET A 12 42.03 -44.40 -46.79
C MET A 12 40.70 -44.66 -47.48
N ALA A 13 39.78 -43.70 -47.45
CA ALA A 13 38.73 -43.55 -48.46
C ALA A 13 38.39 -42.06 -48.65
N LEU A 14 38.79 -41.52 -49.80
CA LEU A 14 38.37 -40.21 -50.30
C LEU A 14 37.15 -40.42 -51.21
N VAL A 15 36.19 -39.48 -51.25
CA VAL A 15 35.52 -38.95 -52.48
C VAL A 15 34.25 -38.14 -52.15
N ALA A 16 34.08 -37.06 -52.93
CA ALA A 16 32.87 -36.26 -53.20
C ALA A 16 32.16 -35.52 -52.05
N ALA A 17 32.21 -34.19 -52.16
CA ALA A 17 31.21 -33.30 -51.56
C ALA A 17 29.90 -33.31 -52.38
N LEU A 18 28.77 -33.24 -51.69
CA LEU A 18 27.55 -32.60 -52.19
C LEU A 18 26.92 -31.81 -51.04
N ALA A 19 26.62 -30.54 -51.29
CA ALA A 19 25.98 -29.68 -50.31
C ALA A 19 24.46 -29.92 -50.29
N SER A 20 23.90 -30.17 -49.12
CA SER A 20 22.46 -30.10 -48.87
C SER A 20 22.20 -29.58 -47.46
N THR A 21 21.80 -28.31 -47.39
CA THR A 21 21.37 -27.63 -46.16
C THR A 21 20.10 -28.29 -45.60
N PRO A 22 20.07 -28.74 -44.33
CA PRO A 22 18.82 -29.04 -43.64
C PRO A 22 18.01 -27.75 -43.46
N ALA A 23 16.71 -27.82 -43.76
CA ALA A 23 15.84 -26.65 -43.74
C ALA A 23 15.73 -26.03 -42.33
N ALA A 24 15.71 -24.69 -42.29
CA ALA A 24 15.44 -23.96 -41.06
C ALA A 24 14.02 -24.28 -40.58
N VAL A 25 13.90 -24.82 -39.36
CA VAL A 25 12.63 -24.87 -38.65
C VAL A 25 12.22 -23.43 -38.35
N GLN A 26 11.20 -22.94 -39.05
CA GLN A 26 10.62 -21.63 -38.81
C GLN A 26 10.02 -21.61 -37.41
N ALA A 27 10.73 -20.98 -36.46
CA ALA A 27 10.14 -20.61 -35.19
C ALA A 27 8.98 -19.66 -35.45
N GLN A 28 7.77 -20.04 -35.04
CA GLN A 28 6.63 -19.14 -35.06
C GLN A 28 6.96 -17.91 -34.17
N PRO A 29 6.74 -16.68 -34.65
CA PRO A 29 7.00 -15.51 -33.84
C PRO A 29 6.04 -15.52 -32.64
N ALA A 30 6.60 -15.61 -31.43
CA ALA A 30 5.86 -15.33 -30.21
C ALA A 30 5.29 -13.91 -30.32
N GLY A 31 3.95 -13.79 -30.27
CA GLY A 31 3.28 -12.52 -30.48
C GLY A 31 3.79 -11.46 -29.50
N THR A 32 4.41 -10.41 -30.03
CA THR A 32 4.86 -9.26 -29.24
C THR A 32 3.65 -8.58 -28.61
N ALA A 33 3.39 -8.86 -27.34
CA ALA A 33 2.45 -8.07 -26.55
C ALA A 33 2.97 -6.62 -26.53
N ALA A 34 2.21 -5.72 -27.15
CA ALA A 34 2.63 -4.34 -27.34
C ALA A 34 2.90 -3.66 -25.99
N SER A 35 4.14 -3.23 -25.77
CA SER A 35 4.56 -2.52 -24.57
C SER A 35 3.80 -1.20 -24.44
N ALA A 36 3.06 -1.03 -23.33
CA ALA A 36 2.61 0.30 -22.94
C ALA A 36 3.85 1.17 -22.60
N PRO A 37 3.86 2.47 -22.94
CA PRO A 37 5.01 3.33 -22.68
C PRO A 37 5.25 3.49 -21.17
N ALA A 38 6.51 3.41 -20.76
CA ALA A 38 6.91 3.54 -19.36
C ALA A 38 6.55 4.92 -18.79
N GLN A 39 5.91 4.94 -17.63
CA GLN A 39 5.61 6.18 -16.91
C GLN A 39 6.87 6.69 -16.18
N ALA A 40 6.99 8.02 -16.06
CA ALA A 40 8.11 8.66 -15.40
C ALA A 40 8.16 8.33 -13.88
N PRO A 41 9.36 8.31 -13.26
CA PRO A 41 9.49 8.09 -11.83
C PRO A 41 8.73 9.15 -11.03
N LEU A 42 8.01 8.67 -10.02
CA LEU A 42 7.00 9.42 -9.27
C LEU A 42 7.67 10.32 -8.24
N ALA A 43 7.24 11.58 -8.14
CA ALA A 43 7.80 12.53 -7.18
C ALA A 43 7.47 12.10 -5.74
N THR A 44 8.52 11.86 -4.94
CA THR A 44 8.43 11.28 -3.59
C THR A 44 8.21 12.30 -2.47
N GLN A 45 7.32 13.27 -2.68
CA GLN A 45 6.98 14.23 -1.62
C GLN A 45 5.75 13.77 -0.82
N ALA A 46 5.99 13.34 0.42
CA ALA A 46 4.95 13.08 1.40
C ALA A 46 4.10 14.34 1.70
N PRO A 47 2.81 14.18 2.04
CA PRO A 47 1.94 15.31 2.38
C PRO A 47 2.42 16.00 3.67
N GLY A 48 2.69 17.30 3.57
CA GLY A 48 3.02 18.13 4.74
C GLY A 48 1.80 18.53 5.56
N GLU A 49 0.60 18.49 4.96
CA GLU A 49 -0.64 18.99 5.55
C GLU A 49 -1.51 17.88 6.14
N TRP A 50 -2.17 18.20 7.26
CA TRP A 50 -2.97 17.29 8.06
C TRP A 50 -4.30 17.94 8.46
N ILE A 51 -5.38 17.18 8.38
CA ILE A 51 -6.65 17.51 9.01
C ILE A 51 -6.62 16.93 10.42
N GLU A 52 -6.59 17.80 11.43
CA GLU A 52 -6.74 17.42 12.84
C GLU A 52 -8.19 17.63 13.30
N TYR A 53 -8.69 16.70 14.13
CA TYR A 53 -10.04 16.73 14.67
C TYR A 53 -10.05 16.76 16.21
N ASP A 54 -11.16 17.23 16.79
CA ASP A 54 -11.36 17.36 18.24
C ASP A 54 -11.14 16.04 19.03
N ASP A 55 -11.31 14.87 18.38
CA ASP A 55 -11.04 13.55 18.98
C ASP A 55 -9.60 13.05 18.81
N LEU A 56 -8.66 13.96 18.52
CA LEU A 56 -7.23 13.71 18.28
C LEU A 56 -6.94 12.71 17.15
N THR A 57 -7.95 12.38 16.32
CA THR A 57 -7.71 11.68 15.07
C THR A 57 -7.16 12.66 14.04
N VAL A 58 -6.39 12.13 13.09
CA VAL A 58 -5.82 12.92 11.99
C VAL A 58 -6.04 12.20 10.65
N THR A 59 -6.19 12.98 9.58
CA THR A 59 -6.20 12.52 8.18
C THR A 59 -5.11 13.27 7.41
N PRO A 60 -4.23 12.61 6.64
CA PRO A 60 -3.26 13.31 5.79
C PRO A 60 -3.96 13.93 4.58
N VAL A 61 -3.49 15.09 4.11
CA VAL A 61 -4.02 15.75 2.90
C VAL A 61 -3.26 15.23 1.67
N VAL A 62 -3.80 14.17 1.05
CA VAL A 62 -3.15 13.40 -0.04
C VAL A 62 -3.85 13.51 -1.39
N ASP A 63 -5.00 14.16 -1.46
CA ASP A 63 -5.92 14.09 -2.61
C ASP A 63 -6.84 15.32 -2.66
N ASP A 64 -7.66 15.43 -3.70
CA ASP A 64 -8.54 16.59 -3.91
C ASP A 64 -9.68 16.67 -2.88
N VAL A 65 -10.25 15.56 -2.42
CA VAL A 65 -11.29 15.54 -1.38
C VAL A 65 -10.70 16.01 -0.05
N SER A 66 -9.56 15.47 0.38
CA SER A 66 -8.91 15.91 1.63
C SER A 66 -8.41 17.36 1.54
N ARG A 67 -7.93 17.80 0.38
CA ARG A 67 -7.53 19.20 0.11
C ARG A 67 -8.72 20.16 0.20
N ASP A 68 -9.84 19.83 -0.44
CA ASP A 68 -11.06 20.63 -0.38
C ASP A 68 -11.69 20.65 1.02
N LEU A 69 -11.64 19.54 1.75
CA LEU A 69 -12.05 19.50 3.17
C LEU A 69 -11.15 20.38 4.04
N ALA A 70 -9.83 20.35 3.86
CA ALA A 70 -8.90 21.24 4.57
C ALA A 70 -9.17 22.72 4.24
N ALA A 71 -9.39 23.04 2.96
CA ALA A 71 -9.77 24.38 2.51
C ALA A 71 -11.10 24.86 3.13
N ALA A 72 -12.10 23.99 3.24
CA ALA A 72 -13.37 24.29 3.90
C ALA A 72 -13.21 24.60 5.40
N ARG A 73 -12.36 23.85 6.11
CA ARG A 73 -12.03 24.11 7.53
C ARG A 73 -11.35 25.46 7.70
N SER A 74 -10.35 25.74 6.86
CA SER A 74 -9.62 27.02 6.87
C SER A 74 -10.55 28.21 6.58
N ALA A 75 -11.45 28.08 5.60
CA ALA A 75 -12.44 29.10 5.31
C ALA A 75 -13.42 29.34 6.48
N LEU A 76 -13.91 28.28 7.14
CA LEU A 76 -14.74 28.42 8.35
C LEU A 76 -14.00 29.09 9.52
N ALA A 77 -12.73 28.74 9.76
CA ALA A 77 -11.91 29.39 10.78
C ALA A 77 -11.76 30.90 10.52
N ASN A 78 -11.66 31.28 9.24
CA ASN A 78 -11.62 32.67 8.77
C ASN A 78 -13.01 33.32 8.62
N LYS A 79 -14.10 32.66 9.05
CA LYS A 79 -15.50 33.10 8.95
C LYS A 79 -16.01 33.32 7.52
N ASP A 80 -15.32 32.78 6.52
CA ASP A 80 -15.70 32.84 5.11
C ASP A 80 -16.65 31.67 4.77
N ASN A 81 -17.92 31.83 5.17
CA ASN A 81 -18.96 30.83 4.93
C ASN A 81 -19.21 30.58 3.43
N ALA A 82 -18.94 31.56 2.56
CA ALA A 82 -19.15 31.41 1.12
C ALA A 82 -18.09 30.48 0.50
N ARG A 83 -16.80 30.73 0.80
CA ARG A 83 -15.70 29.86 0.37
C ARG A 83 -15.76 28.50 1.04
N ALA A 84 -16.12 28.42 2.32
CA ALA A 84 -16.27 27.14 3.02
C ALA A 84 -17.33 26.25 2.37
N ALA A 85 -18.50 26.81 2.01
CA ALA A 85 -19.52 26.08 1.28
C ALA A 85 -19.06 25.67 -0.12
N ALA A 86 -18.34 26.54 -0.84
CA ALA A 86 -17.80 26.23 -2.17
C ALA A 86 -16.77 25.08 -2.13
N SER A 87 -15.87 25.07 -1.15
CA SER A 87 -14.90 23.98 -0.93
C SER A 87 -15.58 22.68 -0.52
N LEU A 88 -16.62 22.70 0.35
CA LEU A 88 -17.40 21.49 0.63
C LEU A 88 -18.07 20.92 -0.64
N GLN A 89 -18.62 21.77 -1.51
CA GLN A 89 -19.17 21.32 -2.78
C GLN A 89 -18.10 20.80 -3.75
N ALA A 90 -16.86 21.30 -3.67
CA ALA A 90 -15.74 20.77 -4.44
C ALA A 90 -15.34 19.37 -3.96
N ALA A 91 -15.20 19.18 -2.63
CA ALA A 91 -15.00 17.86 -2.02
C ALA A 91 -16.10 16.86 -2.43
N ALA A 92 -17.37 17.27 -2.41
CA ALA A 92 -18.49 16.44 -2.83
C ALA A 92 -18.40 16.02 -4.31
N ARG A 93 -18.03 16.94 -5.21
CA ARG A 93 -17.82 16.64 -6.64
C ARG A 93 -16.63 15.71 -6.89
N ALA A 94 -15.49 15.97 -6.25
CA ALA A 94 -14.32 15.10 -6.33
C ALA A 94 -14.68 13.67 -5.87
N LEU A 95 -15.34 13.57 -4.72
CA LEU A 95 -15.79 12.31 -4.14
C LEU A 95 -16.78 11.55 -5.05
N GLN A 96 -17.71 12.26 -5.73
CA GLN A 96 -18.58 11.65 -6.74
C GLN A 96 -17.79 11.15 -7.97
N ALA A 97 -16.82 11.92 -8.47
CA ALA A 97 -15.96 11.47 -9.57
C ALA A 97 -15.11 10.23 -9.20
N HIS A 98 -14.78 10.02 -7.92
CA HIS A 98 -14.24 8.74 -7.44
C HIS A 98 -15.26 7.60 -7.50
N ALA A 99 -16.53 7.83 -7.15
CA ALA A 99 -17.60 6.84 -7.28
C ALA A 99 -17.81 6.37 -8.72
N ASP A 100 -17.88 7.31 -9.67
CA ASP A 100 -18.09 7.01 -11.08
C ASP A 100 -16.91 6.21 -11.69
N ARG A 101 -15.67 6.46 -11.21
CA ARG A 101 -14.48 5.68 -11.59
C ARG A 101 -14.55 4.23 -11.12
N ILE A 102 -15.06 3.94 -9.92
CA ILE A 102 -15.24 2.56 -9.45
C ILE A 102 -16.26 1.82 -10.31
N VAL A 103 -17.40 2.43 -10.61
CA VAL A 103 -18.44 1.83 -11.48
C VAL A 103 -17.90 1.55 -12.89
N LYS A 104 -16.93 2.35 -13.38
CA LYS A 104 -16.25 2.10 -14.66
C LYS A 104 -15.30 0.89 -14.59
N LEU A 105 -14.64 0.67 -13.46
CA LEU A 105 -13.74 -0.46 -13.19
C LEU A 105 -14.47 -1.79 -12.91
N ASP A 106 -15.75 -1.76 -12.50
CA ASP A 106 -16.55 -2.95 -12.18
C ASP A 106 -16.58 -4.02 -13.30
N ARG A 107 -16.41 -3.64 -14.58
CA ARG A 107 -16.51 -4.57 -15.72
C ARG A 107 -15.45 -5.68 -15.77
N GLN A 108 -14.47 -5.67 -14.87
CA GLN A 108 -13.37 -6.65 -14.80
C GLN A 108 -13.17 -7.27 -13.40
N LEU A 109 -14.09 -7.04 -12.46
CA LEU A 109 -13.97 -7.50 -11.07
C LEU A 109 -14.61 -8.88 -10.84
N ALA A 110 -14.07 -9.65 -9.90
CA ALA A 110 -14.67 -10.90 -9.44
C ALA A 110 -15.97 -10.64 -8.64
N ALA A 111 -16.86 -11.62 -8.55
CA ALA A 111 -18.18 -11.46 -7.93
C ALA A 111 -18.16 -10.92 -6.48
N ALA A 112 -17.16 -11.32 -5.67
CA ALA A 112 -16.96 -10.80 -4.32
C ALA A 112 -16.48 -9.33 -4.32
N ASP A 113 -15.51 -9.00 -5.17
CA ASP A 113 -15.03 -7.62 -5.37
C ASP A 113 -16.18 -6.70 -5.85
N LEU A 114 -17.09 -7.20 -6.70
CA LEU A 114 -18.29 -6.48 -7.17
C LEU A 114 -19.30 -6.16 -6.05
N MET A 115 -19.49 -7.08 -5.09
CA MET A 115 -20.34 -6.79 -3.93
C MET A 115 -19.69 -5.73 -3.03
N ASP A 116 -18.38 -5.83 -2.82
CA ASP A 116 -17.60 -4.85 -2.07
C ASP A 116 -17.60 -3.48 -2.75
N ALA A 117 -17.55 -3.43 -4.08
CA ALA A 117 -17.62 -2.22 -4.90
C ALA A 117 -19.01 -1.56 -4.88
N LYS A 118 -20.10 -2.32 -4.89
CA LYS A 118 -21.47 -1.79 -4.72
C LYS A 118 -21.74 -1.29 -3.29
N ALA A 119 -21.32 -2.06 -2.28
CA ALA A 119 -21.42 -1.67 -0.88
C ALA A 119 -20.54 -0.47 -0.55
N ALA A 120 -19.41 -0.34 -1.25
CA ALA A 120 -18.67 0.88 -1.36
C ALA A 120 -19.56 1.97 -2.00
N HIS A 121 -19.96 1.87 -3.27
CA HIS A 121 -20.70 2.91 -4.02
C HIS A 121 -21.80 3.61 -3.19
N ALA A 122 -22.63 2.84 -2.47
CA ALA A 122 -23.66 3.36 -1.59
C ALA A 122 -23.14 4.26 -0.44
N LYS A 123 -21.97 3.96 0.13
CA LYS A 123 -21.33 4.73 1.22
C LYS A 123 -20.83 6.11 0.76
N ILE A 124 -20.23 6.24 -0.43
CA ILE A 124 -19.93 7.59 -0.96
C ILE A 124 -21.21 8.32 -1.35
N ALA A 125 -22.18 7.67 -1.99
CA ALA A 125 -23.45 8.34 -2.31
C ALA A 125 -24.15 8.87 -1.03
N ALA A 126 -23.93 8.25 0.14
CA ALA A 126 -24.33 8.79 1.43
C ALA A 126 -23.42 9.94 1.93
N ALA A 127 -22.10 9.84 1.76
CA ALA A 127 -21.12 10.87 2.14
C ALA A 127 -21.27 12.17 1.31
N VAL A 128 -21.40 12.09 -0.02
CA VAL A 128 -21.66 13.22 -0.94
C VAL A 128 -22.88 14.01 -0.45
N ARG A 129 -24.03 13.34 -0.31
CA ARG A 129 -25.27 13.96 0.20
C ARG A 129 -25.11 14.59 1.58
N ARG A 130 -24.24 14.05 2.44
CA ARG A 130 -23.94 14.62 3.76
C ARG A 130 -23.08 15.89 3.66
N ILE A 131 -22.09 15.90 2.77
CA ILE A 131 -21.22 17.05 2.51
C ILE A 131 -22.03 18.18 1.85
N ASP A 132 -22.87 17.89 0.87
CA ASP A 132 -23.74 18.88 0.23
C ASP A 132 -24.73 19.51 1.23
N ALA A 133 -25.31 18.69 2.12
CA ALA A 133 -26.17 19.18 3.19
C ALA A 133 -25.40 20.07 4.18
N ALA A 134 -24.15 19.71 4.53
CA ALA A 134 -23.29 20.56 5.35
C ALA A 134 -22.91 21.86 4.63
N ALA A 135 -22.61 21.82 3.33
CA ALA A 135 -22.32 23.01 2.51
C ALA A 135 -23.50 23.98 2.48
N ALA A 136 -24.72 23.47 2.31
CA ALA A 136 -25.94 24.28 2.38
C ALA A 136 -26.15 24.91 3.77
N GLN A 137 -25.85 24.18 4.85
CA GLN A 137 -25.94 24.69 6.22
C GLN A 137 -24.86 25.72 6.55
N VAL A 138 -23.62 25.55 6.05
CA VAL A 138 -22.54 26.54 6.14
C VAL A 138 -22.92 27.82 5.38
N LYS A 139 -23.39 27.70 4.13
CA LYS A 139 -23.86 28.85 3.32
C LYS A 139 -25.00 29.61 4.00
N ALA A 140 -25.89 28.90 4.71
CA ALA A 140 -26.98 29.49 5.48
C ALA A 140 -26.55 30.01 6.88
N GLY A 141 -25.27 29.98 7.24
CA GLY A 141 -24.76 30.40 8.54
C GLY A 141 -25.14 29.49 9.72
N LYS A 142 -25.79 28.35 9.47
CA LYS A 142 -26.23 27.38 10.49
C LYS A 142 -25.07 26.53 11.03
N ILE A 143 -24.02 26.37 10.23
CA ILE A 143 -22.71 25.86 10.66
C ILE A 143 -21.73 27.01 10.48
N ALA A 144 -21.18 27.52 11.58
CA ALA A 144 -20.26 28.66 11.61
C ALA A 144 -18.90 28.33 12.27
N THR A 145 -18.66 27.08 12.66
CA THR A 145 -17.42 26.63 13.31
C THR A 145 -16.98 25.27 12.78
N VAL A 146 -15.68 25.00 12.87
CA VAL A 146 -15.08 23.73 12.45
C VAL A 146 -15.65 22.55 13.25
N ALA A 147 -15.78 22.67 14.58
CA ALA A 147 -16.40 21.65 15.43
C ALA A 147 -17.88 21.36 15.05
N ALA A 148 -18.65 22.39 14.66
CA ALA A 148 -20.01 22.19 14.16
C ALA A 148 -20.03 21.49 12.79
N LEU A 149 -19.06 21.77 11.90
CA LEU A 149 -18.89 21.05 10.64
C LEU A 149 -18.52 19.57 10.87
N ASP A 150 -17.60 19.29 11.79
CA ASP A 150 -17.19 17.92 12.12
C ASP A 150 -18.32 17.10 12.73
N LYS A 151 -19.15 17.72 13.57
CA LYS A 151 -20.39 17.12 14.09
C LYS A 151 -21.43 16.92 13.00
N ALA A 152 -21.53 17.84 12.03
CA ALA A 152 -22.46 17.73 10.91
C ALA A 152 -22.07 16.61 9.93
N ILE A 153 -20.80 16.54 9.52
CA ILE A 153 -20.28 15.43 8.70
C ILE A 153 -20.45 14.11 9.48
N GLY A 154 -19.94 14.06 10.71
CA GLY A 154 -20.06 12.91 11.62
C GLY A 154 -18.91 11.91 11.50
N LYS A 155 -18.59 11.22 12.61
CA LYS A 155 -17.42 10.34 12.70
C LYS A 155 -17.44 9.16 11.72
N ALA A 156 -18.61 8.57 11.47
CA ALA A 156 -18.75 7.48 10.50
C ALA A 156 -18.52 7.95 9.05
N GLN A 157 -18.86 9.20 8.74
CA GLN A 157 -18.64 9.79 7.42
C GLN A 157 -17.21 10.29 7.25
N ARG A 158 -16.60 10.89 8.30
CA ARG A 158 -15.14 11.10 8.36
C ARG A 158 -14.40 9.79 8.08
N ALA A 159 -14.76 8.73 8.81
CA ALA A 159 -14.23 7.40 8.56
C ALA A 159 -14.49 6.92 7.12
N ASN A 160 -15.68 7.08 6.54
CA ASN A 160 -15.93 6.69 5.14
C ASN A 160 -15.13 7.50 4.11
N LEU A 161 -14.81 8.76 4.39
CA LEU A 161 -13.93 9.61 3.55
C LEU A 161 -12.49 9.09 3.61
N GLU A 162 -12.01 8.73 4.80
CA GLU A 162 -10.75 8.00 4.99
C GLU A 162 -10.79 6.58 4.41
N SER A 163 -11.97 5.96 4.34
CA SER A 163 -12.16 4.52 4.17
C SER A 163 -12.79 4.09 2.84
N ARG A 164 -12.26 4.58 1.69
CA ARG A 164 -11.73 3.68 0.62
C ARG A 164 -11.22 4.31 -0.70
N TRP A 165 -11.87 5.29 -1.34
CA TRP A 165 -11.68 5.50 -2.82
C TRP A 165 -10.69 6.58 -3.24
N LEU A 166 -9.66 6.77 -2.43
CA LEU A 166 -8.37 7.17 -2.99
C LEU A 166 -7.78 5.99 -3.78
N VAL A 167 -8.39 5.75 -4.96
CA VAL A 167 -7.61 5.35 -6.14
C VAL A 167 -6.83 6.58 -6.59
N ALA A 168 -5.94 7.02 -5.70
CA ALA A 168 -4.57 7.14 -6.08
C ALA A 168 -4.21 5.89 -6.88
N ASP A 169 -3.94 6.09 -8.15
CA ASP A 169 -3.13 5.15 -8.94
C ASP A 169 -1.86 4.76 -8.16
N ALA A 170 -1.19 3.68 -8.56
CA ALA A 170 0.10 3.34 -7.95
C ALA A 170 1.08 4.54 -8.00
N ALA A 171 0.92 5.40 -9.01
CA ALA A 171 1.57 6.69 -9.14
C ALA A 171 1.42 7.62 -7.93
N THR A 172 0.19 7.86 -7.46
CA THR A 172 -0.10 8.75 -6.32
C THR A 172 0.03 8.02 -4.97
N TRP A 173 -0.14 6.69 -4.91
CA TRP A 173 -0.10 5.93 -3.66
C TRP A 173 1.32 5.54 -3.22
N TYR A 174 2.17 5.10 -4.14
CA TYR A 174 3.49 4.59 -3.79
C TYR A 174 4.38 5.59 -3.01
N PRO A 175 4.32 6.92 -3.24
CA PRO A 175 4.99 7.91 -2.40
C PRO A 175 4.59 7.90 -0.91
N VAL A 176 3.38 7.44 -0.56
CA VAL A 176 2.88 7.44 0.82
C VAL A 176 2.86 6.07 1.50
N SER A 177 3.11 4.96 0.78
CA SER A 177 3.13 3.62 1.40
C SER A 177 4.26 3.41 2.43
N GLY A 178 5.31 4.24 2.39
CA GLY A 178 6.42 4.23 3.38
C GLY A 178 6.23 5.19 4.57
N GLU A 179 5.15 5.97 4.58
CA GLU A 179 4.92 6.99 5.62
C GLU A 179 4.65 6.44 7.03
N PRO A 180 3.94 5.30 7.24
CA PRO A 180 3.84 4.69 8.57
C PRO A 180 5.21 4.50 9.23
N GLN A 181 6.20 4.02 8.46
CA GLN A 181 7.55 3.72 8.92
C GLN A 181 8.33 4.99 9.24
N ARG A 182 8.18 6.06 8.44
CA ARG A 182 8.77 7.38 8.74
C ARG A 182 8.24 7.92 10.07
N HIS A 183 6.93 7.81 10.29
CA HIS A 183 6.30 8.23 11.55
C HIS A 183 6.65 7.33 12.75
N PHE A 184 6.88 6.03 12.57
CA PHE A 184 7.44 5.16 13.63
C PHE A 184 8.84 5.62 14.04
N GLY A 185 9.71 5.97 13.08
CA GLY A 185 11.03 6.54 13.35
C GLY A 185 10.94 7.83 14.18
N ALA A 186 10.16 8.80 13.71
CA ALA A 186 9.94 10.08 14.39
C ALA A 186 9.35 9.90 15.80
N ALA A 187 8.44 8.94 16.00
CA ALA A 187 7.90 8.61 17.31
C ALA A 187 8.96 8.09 18.29
N ILE A 188 9.89 7.23 17.84
CA ILE A 188 11.01 6.76 18.67
C ILE A 188 11.97 7.90 19.01
N GLU A 189 12.26 8.81 18.07
CA GLU A 189 13.11 9.97 18.35
C GLU A 189 12.49 10.91 19.38
N ALA A 190 11.19 11.21 19.24
CA ALA A 190 10.46 12.02 20.22
C ALA A 190 10.40 11.34 21.60
N TYR A 191 10.15 10.02 21.63
CA TYR A 191 10.18 9.22 22.85
C TYR A 191 11.55 9.24 23.54
N ALA A 192 12.65 9.13 22.78
CA ALA A 192 14.01 9.22 23.33
C ALA A 192 14.33 10.61 23.91
N LYS A 193 13.74 11.67 23.33
CA LYS A 193 13.78 13.06 23.85
C LYS A 193 12.83 13.28 25.05
N LYS A 194 12.08 12.26 25.47
CA LYS A 194 10.99 12.29 26.48
C LYS A 194 9.82 13.21 26.10
N ASP A 195 9.70 13.58 24.83
CA ASP A 195 8.54 14.30 24.30
C ASP A 195 7.44 13.29 23.94
N TYR A 196 6.74 12.83 24.96
CA TYR A 196 5.69 11.83 24.79
C TYR A 196 4.49 12.35 24.00
N ARG A 197 4.25 13.68 23.98
CA ARG A 197 3.18 14.30 23.18
C ARG A 197 3.54 14.31 21.69
N ALA A 198 4.76 14.69 21.33
CA ALA A 198 5.22 14.57 19.95
C ALA A 198 5.25 13.10 19.52
N ALA A 199 5.71 12.18 20.38
CA ALA A 199 5.68 10.75 20.09
C ALA A 199 4.24 10.25 19.83
N ALA A 200 3.26 10.64 20.66
CA ALA A 200 1.86 10.29 20.47
C ALA A 200 1.27 10.88 19.17
N ALA A 201 1.62 12.12 18.81
CA ALA A 201 1.22 12.74 17.57
C ALA A 201 1.76 11.99 16.34
N GLU A 202 3.03 11.59 16.34
CA GLU A 202 3.61 10.79 15.25
C GLU A 202 2.98 9.38 15.17
N VAL A 203 2.69 8.73 16.30
CA VAL A 203 1.96 7.44 16.31
C VAL A 203 0.54 7.58 15.71
N ARG A 204 -0.16 8.70 15.96
CA ARG A 204 -1.48 8.97 15.34
C ARG A 204 -1.41 9.17 13.84
N LYS A 205 -0.36 9.85 13.35
CA LYS A 205 -0.10 10.01 11.91
C LYS A 205 0.16 8.67 11.24
N ALA A 206 0.98 7.80 11.84
CA ALA A 206 1.14 6.43 11.37
C ALA A 206 -0.18 5.65 11.37
N ALA A 207 -1.00 5.78 12.43
CA ALA A 207 -2.32 5.16 12.51
C ALA A 207 -3.31 5.69 11.45
N ALA A 208 -3.10 6.88 10.89
CA ALA A 208 -3.89 7.41 9.78
C ALA A 208 -3.54 6.73 8.45
N TYR A 209 -2.25 6.58 8.14
CA TYR A 209 -1.82 5.85 6.96
C TYR A 209 -2.20 4.35 7.03
N VAL A 210 -2.14 3.74 8.21
CA VAL A 210 -2.61 2.36 8.42
C VAL A 210 -4.12 2.23 8.20
N ARG A 211 -4.94 3.23 8.60
CA ARG A 211 -6.38 3.27 8.28
C ARG A 211 -6.63 3.40 6.77
N LEU A 212 -5.87 4.25 6.08
CA LEU A 212 -5.87 4.36 4.62
C LEU A 212 -5.60 3.01 3.94
N GLU A 213 -4.60 2.25 4.42
CA GLU A 213 -4.34 0.90 3.90
C GLU A 213 -5.42 -0.12 4.30
N ALA A 214 -5.96 -0.04 5.52
CA ALA A 214 -7.06 -0.89 5.97
C ALA A 214 -8.32 -0.69 5.11
N ALA A 215 -8.48 0.48 4.50
CA ALA A 215 -9.51 0.74 3.52
C ALA A 215 -9.25 0.02 2.19
N ARG A 216 -8.01 0.11 1.71
CA ARG A 216 -7.51 -0.53 0.47
C ARG A 216 -7.52 -2.07 0.54
N ALA A 217 -7.47 -2.66 1.73
CA ALA A 217 -7.49 -4.11 1.95
C ALA A 217 -8.92 -4.73 1.94
N THR A 218 -8.98 -6.07 1.85
CA THR A 218 -10.19 -6.88 2.04
C THR A 218 -9.86 -8.16 2.82
N GLY A 219 -10.88 -8.83 3.38
CA GLY A 219 -10.69 -10.06 4.16
C GLY A 219 -9.79 -9.88 5.38
N ASP A 220 -9.04 -10.93 5.73
CA ASP A 220 -8.16 -10.96 6.91
C ASP A 220 -7.15 -9.80 6.94
N ALA A 221 -6.59 -9.42 5.78
CA ALA A 221 -5.66 -8.31 5.66
C ALA A 221 -6.30 -6.96 6.05
N LYS A 222 -7.60 -6.77 5.80
CA LYS A 222 -8.32 -5.60 6.30
C LYS A 222 -8.46 -5.66 7.82
N GLN A 223 -8.87 -6.80 8.35
CA GLN A 223 -9.06 -6.99 9.78
C GLN A 223 -7.76 -6.75 10.57
N ASP A 224 -6.62 -7.20 10.06
CA ASP A 224 -5.31 -6.98 10.69
C ASP A 224 -4.90 -5.51 10.70
N LEU A 225 -5.13 -4.78 9.61
CA LEU A 225 -4.83 -3.35 9.54
C LEU A 225 -5.78 -2.52 10.42
N ASP A 226 -7.06 -2.87 10.49
CA ASP A 226 -8.01 -2.25 11.43
C ASP A 226 -7.56 -2.49 12.90
N GLN A 227 -7.11 -3.71 13.22
CA GLN A 227 -6.56 -4.05 14.55
C GLN A 227 -5.24 -3.32 14.85
N ALA A 228 -4.32 -3.25 13.88
CA ALA A 228 -3.06 -2.53 14.02
C ALA A 228 -3.27 -1.02 14.22
N GLY A 229 -4.17 -0.41 13.45
CA GLY A 229 -4.57 0.99 13.64
C GLY A 229 -5.19 1.24 15.02
N ALA A 230 -6.00 0.32 15.54
CA ALA A 230 -6.54 0.40 16.90
C ALA A 230 -5.43 0.27 17.97
N ALA A 231 -4.45 -0.62 17.77
CA ALA A 231 -3.30 -0.78 18.67
C ALA A 231 -2.42 0.48 18.72
N LEU A 232 -2.12 1.09 17.56
CA LEU A 232 -1.39 2.37 17.50
C LEU A 232 -2.14 3.48 18.24
N ASN A 233 -3.45 3.61 18.05
CA ASN A 233 -4.25 4.62 18.76
C ASN A 233 -4.23 4.41 20.30
N LYS A 234 -4.24 3.15 20.77
CA LYS A 234 -4.09 2.82 22.20
C LYS A 234 -2.71 3.25 22.72
N VAL A 235 -1.64 2.98 21.97
CA VAL A 235 -0.26 3.37 22.32
C VAL A 235 -0.09 4.89 22.34
N ALA A 236 -0.65 5.62 21.38
CA ALA A 236 -0.66 7.09 21.39
C ALA A 236 -1.38 7.66 22.63
N ALA A 237 -2.53 7.08 23.01
CA ALA A 237 -3.24 7.50 24.21
C ALA A 237 -2.48 7.21 25.51
N ALA A 238 -1.71 6.12 25.58
CA ALA A 238 -0.85 5.80 26.72
C ALA A 238 0.40 6.71 26.78
N LEU A 239 0.93 7.12 25.63
CA LEU A 239 2.02 8.10 25.52
C LEU A 239 1.62 9.49 26.03
N ASP A 240 0.47 10.02 25.59
CA ASP A 240 -0.01 11.36 26.01
C ASP A 240 -0.14 11.52 27.53
N LYS A 241 -0.48 10.43 28.22
CA LYS A 241 -0.63 10.38 29.67
C LYS A 241 0.67 10.08 30.43
N GLY A 242 1.76 9.78 29.72
CA GLY A 242 3.01 9.28 30.33
C GLY A 242 2.89 7.89 30.96
N GLU A 243 1.85 7.12 30.61
CA GLU A 243 1.63 5.75 31.08
C GLU A 243 2.62 4.77 30.42
N LEU A 244 2.95 4.99 29.14
CA LEU A 244 3.83 4.11 28.37
C LEU A 244 5.31 4.38 28.67
N LYS A 245 5.88 3.60 29.59
CA LYS A 245 7.28 3.73 30.06
C LYS A 245 8.27 2.77 29.38
N ALA A 246 7.78 1.82 28.58
CA ALA A 246 8.61 0.81 27.92
C ALA A 246 8.72 1.07 26.40
N LYS A 247 9.96 1.31 25.93
CA LYS A 247 10.26 1.41 24.49
C LYS A 247 9.90 0.12 23.73
N ASP A 248 9.99 -1.03 24.39
CA ASP A 248 9.72 -2.32 23.77
C ASP A 248 8.25 -2.51 23.40
N GLU A 249 7.31 -1.83 24.07
CA GLU A 249 5.88 -1.84 23.71
C GLU A 249 5.62 -1.06 22.40
N LEU A 250 6.34 0.05 22.20
CA LEU A 250 6.37 0.76 20.92
C LEU A 250 6.96 -0.12 19.82
N ASN A 251 8.18 -0.65 20.03
CA ASN A 251 8.85 -1.51 19.05
C ASN A 251 7.96 -2.70 18.64
N LYS A 252 7.35 -3.39 19.61
CA LYS A 252 6.44 -4.52 19.34
C LYS A 252 5.20 -4.11 18.55
N THR A 253 4.62 -2.94 18.85
CA THR A 253 3.46 -2.43 18.11
C THR A 253 3.84 -2.03 16.68
N PHE A 254 5.02 -1.43 16.47
CA PHE A 254 5.53 -1.07 15.15
C PHE A 254 5.93 -2.30 14.32
N ALA A 255 6.49 -3.34 14.95
CA ALA A 255 6.75 -4.64 14.34
C ALA A 255 5.45 -5.30 13.83
N ALA A 256 4.45 -5.43 14.71
CA ALA A 256 3.15 -6.01 14.38
C ALA A 256 2.42 -5.22 13.28
N THR A 257 2.46 -3.90 13.33
CA THR A 257 1.83 -3.04 12.31
C THR A 257 2.54 -3.17 10.96
N SER A 258 3.88 -3.15 10.95
CA SER A 258 4.67 -3.31 9.72
C SER A 258 4.48 -4.70 9.10
N HIS A 259 4.30 -5.74 9.92
CA HIS A 259 3.95 -7.09 9.46
C HIS A 259 2.55 -7.14 8.83
N ALA A 260 1.54 -6.51 9.43
CA ALA A 260 0.19 -6.41 8.88
C ALA A 260 0.17 -5.64 7.53
N LEU A 261 0.90 -4.53 7.43
CA LEU A 261 1.10 -3.80 6.17
C LEU A 261 1.73 -4.70 5.10
N ALA A 262 2.78 -5.43 5.44
CA ALA A 262 3.46 -6.31 4.50
C ALA A 262 2.58 -7.47 4.00
N LEU A 263 1.74 -8.04 4.87
CA LEU A 263 0.71 -9.02 4.49
C LEU A 263 -0.31 -8.43 3.52
N ALA A 264 -0.83 -7.24 3.81
CA ALA A 264 -1.83 -6.57 2.98
C ALA A 264 -1.29 -6.20 1.59
N HIS A 265 -0.10 -5.59 1.52
CA HIS A 265 0.59 -5.30 0.26
C HIS A 265 0.83 -6.56 -0.57
N ARG A 266 1.32 -7.65 0.05
CA ARG A 266 1.52 -8.93 -0.67
C ARG A 266 0.21 -9.50 -1.21
N ALA A 267 -0.87 -9.46 -0.43
CA ALA A 267 -2.19 -9.91 -0.86
C ALA A 267 -2.77 -9.04 -2.00
N ARG A 268 -2.49 -7.73 -1.98
CA ARG A 268 -2.87 -6.79 -3.04
C ARG A 268 -2.06 -7.02 -4.31
N ALA A 269 -0.74 -7.19 -4.22
CA ALA A 269 0.13 -7.52 -5.34
C ALA A 269 -0.32 -8.82 -6.06
N ALA A 270 -0.70 -9.85 -5.29
CA ALA A 270 -1.25 -11.10 -5.84
C ALA A 270 -2.55 -10.87 -6.64
N ARG A 271 -3.43 -9.97 -6.17
CA ARG A 271 -4.68 -9.62 -6.87
C ARG A 271 -4.42 -8.84 -8.16
N LEU A 272 -3.48 -7.90 -8.12
CA LEU A 272 -3.09 -7.10 -9.29
C LEU A 272 -2.40 -7.97 -10.35
N TRP A 273 -1.56 -8.91 -9.93
CA TRP A 273 -0.98 -9.95 -10.79
C TRP A 273 -2.05 -10.76 -11.52
N ALA A 274 -3.05 -11.29 -10.80
CA ALA A 274 -4.15 -12.06 -11.38
C ALA A 274 -5.00 -11.23 -12.38
N ARG A 275 -4.98 -9.90 -12.26
CA ARG A 275 -5.63 -8.95 -13.18
C ARG A 275 -4.72 -8.45 -14.30
N LYS A 276 -3.46 -8.91 -14.35
CA LYS A 276 -2.42 -8.49 -15.31
C LYS A 276 -2.01 -7.02 -15.20
N ALA A 277 -2.32 -6.37 -14.07
CA ALA A 277 -1.80 -5.05 -13.70
C ALA A 277 -0.40 -5.23 -13.10
N TYR A 278 0.55 -5.60 -13.95
CA TYR A 278 1.88 -6.06 -13.55
C TYR A 278 2.72 -4.95 -12.90
N ASP A 279 2.65 -3.74 -13.44
CA ASP A 279 3.26 -2.52 -12.91
C ASP A 279 2.77 -2.22 -11.49
N GLU A 280 1.45 -2.17 -11.27
CA GLU A 280 0.85 -1.97 -9.94
C GLU A 280 1.24 -3.11 -8.98
N ALA A 281 1.26 -4.36 -9.45
CA ALA A 281 1.71 -5.51 -8.66
C ALA A 281 3.19 -5.38 -8.25
N GLY A 282 4.03 -4.77 -9.09
CA GLY A 282 5.42 -4.47 -8.79
C GLY A 282 5.60 -3.46 -7.66
N TYR A 283 4.85 -2.35 -7.70
CA TYR A 283 4.84 -1.36 -6.63
C TYR A 283 4.39 -1.94 -5.29
N GLU A 284 3.33 -2.76 -5.29
CA GLU A 284 2.82 -3.40 -4.07
C GLU A 284 3.77 -4.51 -3.54
N LEU A 285 4.51 -5.23 -4.41
CA LEU A 285 5.59 -6.12 -3.97
C LEU A 285 6.74 -5.35 -3.27
N LYS A 286 7.12 -4.19 -3.80
CA LYS A 286 8.16 -3.32 -3.19
C LYS A 286 7.70 -2.79 -1.84
N ALA A 287 6.45 -2.35 -1.73
CA ALA A 287 5.86 -1.91 -0.47
C ALA A 287 5.80 -3.05 0.56
N ALA A 288 5.39 -4.26 0.15
CA ALA A 288 5.40 -5.44 1.01
C ALA A 288 6.81 -5.80 1.53
N ALA A 289 7.81 -5.70 0.67
CA ALA A 289 9.20 -5.95 1.02
C ALA A 289 9.75 -4.91 2.01
N ALA A 290 9.52 -3.61 1.76
CA ALA A 290 9.93 -2.54 2.67
C ALA A 290 9.23 -2.60 4.04
N ALA A 291 7.95 -3.00 4.06
CA ALA A 291 7.20 -3.22 5.29
C ALA A 291 7.74 -4.44 6.07
N LEU A 292 8.15 -5.53 5.40
CA LEU A 292 8.83 -6.67 6.03
C LEU A 292 10.19 -6.26 6.62
N ASP A 293 11.00 -5.47 5.89
CA ASP A 293 12.28 -4.93 6.37
C ASP A 293 12.11 -4.11 7.66
N SER A 294 11.13 -3.20 7.67
CA SER A 294 10.79 -2.40 8.84
C SER A 294 10.35 -3.28 10.01
N ALA A 295 9.47 -4.24 9.76
CA ALA A 295 8.97 -5.15 10.77
C ALA A 295 10.10 -5.96 11.43
N GLY A 296 11.06 -6.49 10.64
CA GLY A 296 12.24 -7.17 11.15
C GLY A 296 13.16 -6.25 11.97
N ALA A 297 13.35 -5.00 11.54
CA ALA A 297 14.18 -4.02 12.22
C ALA A 297 13.68 -3.64 13.63
N TRP A 298 12.37 -3.74 13.88
CA TRP A 298 11.77 -3.51 15.20
C TRP A 298 11.87 -4.69 16.17
N VAL A 299 12.12 -5.91 15.66
CA VAL A 299 12.20 -7.14 16.49
C VAL A 299 13.63 -7.42 16.95
N GLY A 300 14.63 -7.21 16.09
CA GLY A 300 16.03 -7.44 16.44
C GLY A 300 16.94 -7.60 15.24
N THR A 301 18.25 -7.69 15.47
CA THR A 301 19.27 -7.79 14.40
C THR A 301 19.14 -9.06 13.57
N GLU A 302 18.87 -10.21 14.20
CA GLU A 302 18.66 -11.50 13.53
C GLU A 302 17.39 -11.46 12.65
N SER A 303 16.25 -11.04 13.22
CA SER A 303 14.99 -10.90 12.49
C SER A 303 15.10 -9.88 11.34
N LYS A 304 15.87 -8.81 11.51
CA LYS A 304 16.18 -7.83 10.44
C LYS A 304 16.94 -8.47 9.28
N ALA A 305 17.95 -9.31 9.57
CA ALA A 305 18.72 -9.99 8.53
C ALA A 305 17.87 -11.02 7.76
N ALA A 306 17.07 -11.82 8.47
CA ALA A 306 16.14 -12.77 7.87
C ALA A 306 15.07 -12.07 7.01
N ALA A 307 14.45 -11.00 7.52
CA ALA A 307 13.51 -10.16 6.79
C ALA A 307 14.13 -9.57 5.52
N ALA A 308 15.33 -8.97 5.61
CA ALA A 308 16.02 -8.35 4.49
C ALA A 308 16.36 -9.33 3.36
N SER A 309 16.72 -10.56 3.72
CA SER A 309 16.96 -11.66 2.78
C SER A 309 15.66 -12.09 2.07
N ALA A 310 14.59 -12.35 2.82
CA ALA A 310 13.29 -12.73 2.26
C ALA A 310 12.65 -11.64 1.38
N ALA A 311 12.88 -10.37 1.72
CA ALA A 311 12.42 -9.20 0.98
C ALA A 311 13.22 -8.92 -0.31
N ALA A 312 14.48 -9.36 -0.40
CA ALA A 312 15.37 -9.01 -1.53
C ALA A 312 14.82 -9.40 -2.91
N GLY A 313 14.37 -10.65 -3.06
CA GLY A 313 13.78 -11.12 -4.32
C GLY A 313 12.50 -10.36 -4.71
N ALA A 314 11.69 -9.98 -3.73
CA ALA A 314 10.47 -9.20 -3.96
C ALA A 314 10.76 -7.75 -4.39
N ARG A 315 11.81 -7.11 -3.87
CA ARG A 315 12.25 -5.78 -4.37
C ARG A 315 12.71 -5.87 -5.83
N THR A 316 13.63 -6.80 -6.15
CA THR A 316 14.16 -6.98 -7.51
C THR A 316 13.06 -7.31 -8.54
N VAL A 317 12.15 -8.23 -8.22
CA VAL A 317 11.01 -8.54 -9.10
C VAL A 317 10.05 -7.35 -9.19
N GLY A 318 9.77 -6.67 -8.08
CA GLY A 318 8.90 -5.50 -8.08
C GLY A 318 9.46 -4.33 -8.90
N ASP A 319 10.78 -4.13 -8.93
CA ASP A 319 11.45 -3.14 -9.78
C ASP A 319 11.32 -3.49 -11.27
N LYS A 320 11.52 -4.77 -11.65
CA LYS A 320 11.29 -5.24 -13.02
C LYS A 320 9.85 -5.00 -13.46
N LEU A 321 8.88 -5.37 -12.61
CA LEU A 321 7.46 -5.26 -12.90
C LEU A 321 7.02 -3.80 -13.04
N ALA A 322 7.35 -2.95 -12.06
CA ALA A 322 7.01 -1.52 -12.08
C ALA A 322 7.72 -0.75 -13.21
N GLY A 323 8.93 -1.17 -13.61
CA GLY A 323 9.69 -0.56 -14.71
C GLY A 323 9.38 -1.11 -16.11
N GLY A 324 8.42 -2.05 -16.25
CA GLY A 324 8.13 -2.71 -17.53
C GLY A 324 9.28 -3.56 -18.10
N GLY A 325 10.22 -3.97 -17.25
CA GLY A 325 11.38 -4.78 -17.63
C GLY A 325 11.02 -6.24 -17.91
N VAL A 326 11.97 -6.99 -18.47
CA VAL A 326 11.78 -8.42 -18.75
C VAL A 326 11.79 -9.23 -17.45
N TRP A 327 10.74 -10.04 -17.25
CA TRP A 327 10.59 -10.95 -16.12
C TRP A 327 10.16 -12.35 -16.56
N ALA A 328 10.51 -13.36 -15.75
CA ALA A 328 10.04 -14.74 -15.92
C ALA A 328 8.98 -15.10 -14.87
N ARG A 329 8.02 -15.96 -15.21
CA ARG A 329 6.93 -16.36 -14.28
C ARG A 329 7.48 -16.98 -12.99
N ASP A 330 8.51 -17.81 -13.11
CA ASP A 330 9.07 -18.57 -12.00
C ASP A 330 9.85 -17.70 -11.00
N GLU A 331 10.51 -16.63 -11.45
CA GLU A 331 11.14 -15.68 -10.51
C GLU A 331 10.09 -14.89 -9.72
N VAL A 332 8.95 -14.56 -10.34
CA VAL A 332 7.82 -13.92 -9.63
C VAL A 332 7.21 -14.89 -8.61
N ALA A 333 7.00 -16.15 -9.00
CA ALA A 333 6.53 -17.19 -8.08
C ALA A 333 7.48 -17.40 -6.89
N GLN A 334 8.79 -17.45 -7.15
CA GLN A 334 9.78 -17.56 -6.10
C GLN A 334 9.83 -16.31 -5.21
N ALA A 335 9.65 -15.11 -5.74
CA ALA A 335 9.56 -13.87 -4.95
C ALA A 335 8.34 -13.86 -4.01
N PHE A 336 7.13 -14.18 -4.51
CA PHE A 336 5.93 -14.29 -3.67
C PHE A 336 6.04 -15.37 -2.59
N LYS A 337 6.76 -16.47 -2.88
CA LYS A 337 7.03 -17.58 -1.96
C LYS A 337 8.04 -17.19 -0.88
N SER A 338 9.21 -16.66 -1.26
CA SER A 338 10.24 -16.19 -0.31
C SER A 338 9.70 -15.12 0.62
N LEU A 339 9.00 -14.11 0.09
CA LEU A 339 8.37 -13.05 0.87
C LEU A 339 7.31 -13.61 1.83
N GLY A 340 6.48 -14.54 1.36
CA GLY A 340 5.47 -15.20 2.20
C GLY A 340 6.08 -16.01 3.34
N ASN A 341 7.20 -16.70 3.10
CA ASN A 341 7.93 -17.44 4.13
C ASN A 341 8.52 -16.51 5.19
N GLY A 342 9.20 -15.41 4.78
CA GLY A 342 9.73 -14.42 5.70
C GLY A 342 8.64 -13.76 6.56
N LEU A 343 7.48 -13.46 5.97
CA LEU A 343 6.31 -12.96 6.72
C LEU A 343 5.77 -13.99 7.73
N ASN A 344 5.78 -15.28 7.40
CA ASN A 344 5.34 -16.34 8.29
C ASN A 344 6.35 -16.63 9.43
N GLU A 345 7.63 -16.42 9.18
CA GLU A 345 8.68 -16.52 10.18
C GLU A 345 8.66 -15.35 11.16
N LEU A 346 8.67 -14.12 10.65
CA LEU A 346 8.56 -12.93 11.47
C LEU A 346 7.24 -12.91 12.25
N GLY A 347 6.14 -13.31 11.62
CA GLY A 347 4.83 -13.44 12.26
C GLY A 347 4.86 -14.35 13.49
N ARG A 348 5.59 -15.47 13.43
CA ARG A 348 5.80 -16.35 14.60
C ARG A 348 6.61 -15.64 15.70
N ALA A 349 7.69 -14.95 15.34
CA ALA A 349 8.54 -14.23 16.31
C ALA A 349 7.79 -13.14 17.08
N ILE A 350 6.82 -12.46 16.45
CA ILE A 350 6.03 -11.38 17.08
C ILE A 350 4.68 -11.82 17.67
N GLY A 351 4.30 -13.10 17.48
CA GLY A 351 3.00 -13.63 17.91
C GLY A 351 1.80 -13.19 17.07
N ALA A 352 2.01 -12.89 15.78
CA ALA A 352 0.93 -12.59 14.84
C ALA A 352 0.05 -13.82 14.59
N LYS A 353 -1.26 -13.59 14.46
CA LYS A 353 -2.25 -14.67 14.29
C LYS A 353 -2.37 -15.14 12.84
N HIS A 354 -2.39 -14.21 11.89
CA HIS A 354 -2.51 -14.53 10.48
C HIS A 354 -1.16 -14.71 9.80
N LYS A 355 -1.21 -15.42 8.67
CA LYS A 355 -0.07 -15.87 7.89
C LYS A 355 -0.24 -15.40 6.45
N ALA A 356 0.86 -15.28 5.72
CA ALA A 356 0.84 -15.02 4.30
C ALA A 356 0.15 -16.21 3.58
N THR A 357 -1.03 -15.95 3.02
CA THR A 357 -1.80 -16.92 2.24
C THR A 357 -0.96 -17.43 1.06
N PRO A 358 -1.04 -18.73 0.71
CA PRO A 358 -0.52 -19.23 -0.56
C PRO A 358 -1.08 -18.39 -1.72
N VAL A 359 -0.22 -18.10 -2.71
CA VAL A 359 -0.62 -17.38 -3.92
C VAL A 359 -0.42 -18.32 -5.09
N ASP A 360 -1.50 -18.59 -5.81
CA ASP A 360 -1.42 -19.26 -7.10
C ASP A 360 -1.19 -18.20 -8.19
N LEU A 361 -0.14 -18.40 -8.98
CA LEU A 361 0.25 -17.52 -10.09
C LEU A 361 0.09 -18.22 -11.45
N HIS A 362 -0.53 -19.41 -11.50
CA HIS A 362 -0.70 -20.23 -12.71
C HIS A 362 -1.89 -19.83 -13.60
N ALA A 363 -2.78 -18.94 -13.14
CA ALA A 363 -3.81 -18.27 -13.93
C ALA A 363 -3.25 -17.32 -15.02
#